data_AF-A0A085G2T8-F1
#
_entry.id   AF-A0A085G2T8-F1
#
_cell.length_a   1.000
_cell.length_b   1.000
_cell.length_c   1.000
_cell.angle_alpha   90.00
_cell.angle_beta   90.00
_cell.angle_gamma   90.00
#
_symmetry.space_group_name_H-M   'P 1'
#
loop_
_entity.id
_entity.type
_entity.pdbx_description
1 polymer ?
#
loop_
_entity_poly.entity_id
_entity_poly.type
_entity_poly.pdbx_seq_one_letter_code
_entity_poly.pdbx_strand_id
1 'polypeptide(L)'
;MLRTPSGMLYTGITTEVERRLSQHQSGKGAKALRGKGELELVFHCPAGDRSLASKLELKVKKLTKAQKEKLVKEQPGSLEGYLAE
;
A
#
# COMPACT_ATOMS: atom_id res chain seq x y z
N MET A 1 0.47 -1.94 -0.84
CA MET A 1 1.11 -1.62 0.45
C MET A 1 2.46 -2.30 0.44
N LEU A 2 3.51 -1.56 0.77
CA LEU A 2 4.88 -2.07 0.83
C LEU A 2 5.33 -2.12 2.29
N ARG A 3 6.02 -3.19 2.67
CA ARG A 3 6.70 -3.30 3.95
C ARG A 3 8.19 -3.09 3.73
N THR A 4 8.76 -2.22 4.55
CA THR A 4 10.20 -2.04 4.65
C THR A 4 10.79 -3.06 5.64
N PRO A 5 12.10 -3.36 5.58
CA PRO A 5 12.78 -4.21 6.56
C PRO A 5 12.65 -3.70 8.01
N SER A 6 12.50 -2.38 8.20
CA SER A 6 12.21 -1.78 9.50
C SER A 6 10.78 -2.02 10.03
N GLY A 7 9.93 -2.73 9.28
CA GLY A 7 8.52 -2.97 9.64
C GLY A 7 7.62 -1.75 9.47
N MET A 8 8.07 -0.70 8.78
CA MET A 8 7.24 0.42 8.37
C MET A 8 6.42 0.01 7.14
N LEU A 9 5.12 0.32 7.17
CA LEU A 9 4.18 0.10 6.08
C LEU A 9 3.99 1.39 5.28
N TYR A 10 4.22 1.32 3.97
CA TYR A 10 3.98 2.39 3.02
C TYR A 10 2.75 2.10 2.17
N THR A 11 1.88 3.09 2.03
CA THR A 11 0.63 2.99 1.27
C THR A 11 0.64 3.97 0.10
N GLY A 12 0.12 3.50 -1.03
CA GLY A 12 0.12 4.23 -2.29
C GLY A 12 -0.89 3.61 -3.25
N ILE A 13 -1.38 4.41 -4.20
CA ILE A 13 -2.14 3.94 -5.36
C ILE A 13 -1.26 3.84 -6.59
N THR A 14 -1.56 2.88 -7.47
CA THR A 14 -0.93 2.74 -8.78
C THR A 14 -1.83 1.93 -9.70
N THR A 15 -1.70 2.17 -11.00
CA THR A 15 -2.33 1.32 -12.03
C THR A 15 -1.49 0.07 -12.29
N GLU A 16 -0.16 0.18 -12.15
CA GLU A 16 0.81 -0.86 -12.51
C GLU A 16 1.66 -1.23 -11.28
N VAL A 17 1.22 -2.24 -10.52
CA VAL A 17 1.82 -2.61 -9.23
C VAL A 17 3.28 -3.04 -9.38
N GLU A 18 3.57 -3.95 -10.31
CA GLU A 18 4.92 -4.47 -10.52
C GLU A 18 5.90 -3.38 -10.97
N ARG A 19 5.48 -2.57 -11.94
CA ARG A 19 6.28 -1.42 -12.42
C ARG A 19 6.60 -0.46 -11.29
N ARG A 20 5.61 -0.17 -10.42
CA ARG A 20 5.76 0.73 -9.28
C ARG A 20 6.70 0.14 -8.24
N LEU A 21 6.57 -1.15 -7.93
CA LEU A 21 7.45 -1.87 -7.01
C LEU A 21 8.91 -1.80 -7.48
N SER A 22 9.17 -2.14 -8.74
CA SER A 22 10.52 -2.08 -9.34
C SER A 22 11.15 -0.68 -9.26
N GLN A 23 10.36 0.38 -9.50
CA GLN A 23 10.82 1.76 -9.34
C GLN A 23 11.17 2.09 -7.88
N HIS A 24 10.37 1.63 -6.91
CA HIS A 24 10.66 1.80 -5.50
C HIS A 24 11.94 1.04 -5.10
N GLN A 25 12.09 -0.20 -5.57
CA GLN A 25 13.27 -1.03 -5.32
C GLN A 25 14.55 -0.40 -5.89
N SER A 26 14.45 0.22 -7.06
CA SER A 26 15.55 0.95 -7.71
C SER A 26 15.81 2.35 -7.11
N GLY A 27 15.09 2.74 -6.05
CA GLY A 27 15.24 4.05 -5.39
C GLY A 27 14.73 5.25 -6.19
N LYS A 28 14.02 5.02 -7.31
CA LYS A 28 13.43 6.04 -8.19
C LYS A 28 11.96 6.37 -7.85
N GLY A 29 11.40 5.70 -6.85
CA GLY A 29 10.03 5.92 -6.40
C GLY A 29 9.91 6.99 -5.32
N ALA A 30 9.06 6.74 -4.31
CA ALA A 30 8.84 7.66 -3.19
C ALA A 30 10.12 7.90 -2.39
N LYS A 31 10.38 9.18 -2.05
CA LYS A 31 11.52 9.61 -1.21
C LYS A 31 11.60 8.84 0.11
N ALA A 32 10.45 8.48 0.69
CA ALA A 32 10.37 7.72 1.95
C ALA A 32 10.90 6.28 1.86
N LEU A 33 10.94 5.70 0.66
CA LEU A 33 11.37 4.32 0.40
C LEU A 33 12.81 4.24 -0.14
N ARG A 34 13.40 5.38 -0.52
CA ARG A 34 14.76 5.43 -1.07
C ARG A 34 15.77 4.98 -0.01
N GLY A 35 16.58 3.98 -0.34
CA GLY A 35 17.61 3.43 0.56
C GLY A 35 17.07 2.62 1.73
N LYS A 36 15.79 2.20 1.69
CA LYS A 36 15.19 1.37 2.76
C LYS A 36 15.45 -0.13 2.61
N GLY A 37 16.23 -0.57 1.63
CA GLY A 37 16.57 -1.98 1.40
C GLY A 37 15.54 -2.72 0.55
N GLU A 38 15.42 -4.03 0.77
CA GLU A 38 14.47 -4.89 0.06
C GLU A 38 13.03 -4.58 0.50
N LEU A 39 12.18 -4.17 -0.45
CA LEU A 39 10.80 -3.80 -0.19
C LEU A 39 9.89 -4.98 -0.52
N GLU A 40 9.07 -5.36 0.44
CA GLU A 40 8.12 -6.47 0.26
C GLU A 40 6.73 -5.93 -0.08
N LEU A 41 6.13 -6.45 -1.15
CA LEU A 41 4.73 -6.18 -1.48
C LEU A 41 3.84 -7.07 -0.62
N VAL A 42 3.31 -6.50 0.46
CA VAL A 42 2.52 -7.25 1.46
C VAL A 42 1.01 -7.21 1.22
N PHE A 43 0.51 -6.28 0.42
CA PHE A 43 -0.92 -6.19 0.10
C PHE A 43 -1.16 -5.36 -1.15
N HIS A 44 -2.07 -5.78 -2.02
CA HIS A 44 -2.63 -4.95 -3.09
C HIS A 44 -4.06 -5.40 -3.39
N CYS A 45 -4.87 -4.48 -3.90
CA CYS A 45 -6.28 -4.73 -4.18
C CYS A 45 -6.74 -3.78 -5.30
N PRO A 46 -7.60 -4.24 -6.24
CA PRO A 46 -8.25 -3.35 -7.19
C PRO A 46 -9.13 -2.34 -6.45
N ALA A 47 -9.16 -1.10 -6.94
CA ALA A 47 -9.87 0.02 -6.32
C ALA A 47 -10.79 0.77 -7.30
N GLY A 48 -11.01 0.24 -8.50
CA GLY A 48 -11.76 0.90 -9.57
C GLY A 48 -11.02 2.14 -10.09
N ASP A 49 -11.71 3.27 -10.14
CA ASP A 49 -11.19 4.51 -10.69
C ASP A 49 -10.20 5.23 -9.76
N ARG A 50 -9.39 6.11 -10.35
CA ARG A 50 -8.42 6.95 -9.63
C ARG A 50 -9.03 7.72 -8.47
N SER A 51 -10.24 8.23 -8.64
CA SER A 51 -10.98 8.99 -7.61
C SER A 51 -11.30 8.11 -6.39
N LEU A 52 -11.77 6.89 -6.62
CA LEU A 52 -12.08 5.93 -5.56
C LEU A 52 -10.79 5.45 -4.89
N ALA A 53 -9.79 5.06 -5.67
CA ALA A 53 -8.47 4.68 -5.18
C ALA A 53 -7.86 5.75 -4.26
N SER A 54 -7.94 7.03 -4.64
CA SER A 54 -7.41 8.15 -3.84
C SER A 54 -8.17 8.31 -2.52
N LYS A 55 -9.51 8.16 -2.51
CA LYS A 55 -10.31 8.19 -1.28
C LYS A 55 -9.96 7.02 -0.34
N LEU A 56 -9.83 5.82 -0.90
CA LEU A 56 -9.43 4.63 -0.14
C LEU A 56 -8.03 4.78 0.43
N GLU A 57 -7.07 5.30 -0.35
CA GLU A 57 -5.71 5.58 0.12
C GLU A 57 -5.70 6.52 1.33
N LEU A 58 -6.50 7.59 1.30
CA LEU A 58 -6.63 8.52 2.42
C LEU A 58 -7.18 7.83 3.67
N LYS A 59 -8.21 6.98 3.53
CA LYS A 59 -8.75 6.17 4.64
C LYS A 59 -7.67 5.25 5.20
N VAL A 60 -7.00 4.48 4.33
CA VAL A 60 -5.93 3.55 4.72
C VAL A 60 -4.76 4.30 5.37
N LYS A 61 -4.40 5.51 4.91
CA LYS A 61 -3.35 6.32 5.52
C LYS A 61 -3.66 6.67 6.98
N LYS A 62 -4.93 6.98 7.29
CA LYS A 62 -5.42 7.29 8.66
C LYS A 62 -5.47 6.08 9.58
N LEU A 63 -5.45 4.86 9.07
CA LEU A 63 -5.43 3.66 9.89
C LEU A 63 -4.17 3.56 10.75
N THR A 64 -4.35 3.04 11.96
CA THR A 64 -3.24 2.70 12.87
C THR A 64 -2.37 1.59 12.28
N LYS A 65 -1.16 1.40 12.81
CA LYS A 65 -0.29 0.29 12.41
C LYS A 65 -1.00 -1.07 12.58
N ALA A 66 -1.67 -1.29 13.71
CA ALA A 66 -2.40 -2.53 13.98
C ALA A 66 -3.51 -2.80 12.96
N GLN A 67 -4.28 -1.79 12.57
CA GLN A 67 -5.32 -1.94 11.54
C GLN A 67 -4.72 -2.23 10.16
N LYS A 68 -3.59 -1.59 9.81
CA LYS A 68 -2.89 -1.90 8.55
C LYS A 68 -2.35 -3.32 8.53
N GLU A 69 -1.80 -3.79 9.64
CA GLU A 69 -1.34 -5.18 9.78
C GLU A 69 -2.52 -6.17 9.68
N LYS A 70 -3.68 -5.83 10.26
CA LYS A 70 -4.90 -6.64 10.11
C LYS A 70 -5.32 -6.73 8.65
N LEU A 71 -5.32 -5.61 7.94
CA LEU A 71 -5.63 -5.55 6.51
C LEU A 71 -4.64 -6.39 5.66
N VAL A 72 -3.35 -6.34 5.99
CA VAL A 72 -2.34 -7.21 5.37
C VAL A 72 -2.61 -8.68 5.65
N LYS A 73 -3.04 -9.03 6.86
CA LYS A 73 -3.35 -10.41 7.24
C LYS A 73 -4.63 -10.94 6.57
N GLU A 74 -5.67 -10.10 6.51
CA GLU A 74 -6.99 -10.49 6.00
C GLU A 74 -7.06 -10.48 4.46
N GLN A 75 -6.14 -9.75 3.80
CA GLN A 75 -6.07 -9.64 2.34
C GLN A 75 -7.45 -9.44 1.66
N PRO A 76 -8.24 -8.43 2.07
CA PRO A 76 -9.56 -8.22 1.50
C PRO A 76 -9.47 -7.94 -0.01
N GLY A 77 -10.34 -8.59 -0.79
CA GLY A 77 -10.43 -8.39 -2.24
C GLY A 77 -11.06 -7.06 -2.67
N SER A 78 -11.66 -6.31 -1.73
CA SER A 78 -12.12 -4.93 -1.93
C SER A 78 -11.93 -4.11 -0.65
N LEU A 79 -11.24 -2.98 -0.77
CA LEU A 79 -11.09 -2.02 0.33
C LEU A 79 -12.36 -1.23 0.61
N GLU A 80 -13.28 -1.13 -0.36
CA GLU A 80 -14.49 -0.34 -0.17
C GLU A 80 -15.42 -1.00 0.85
N GLY A 81 -15.70 -2.30 0.69
CA GLY A 81 -16.49 -3.06 1.66
C GLY A 81 -15.78 -3.18 3.01
N TYR A 82 -14.49 -3.53 2.99
CA TYR A 82 -13.70 -3.71 4.21
C TYR A 82 -13.61 -2.46 5.10
N LEU A 83 -13.65 -1.26 4.51
CA LEU A 83 -13.60 0.01 5.26
C LEU A 83 -14.99 0.65 5.47
N ALA A 84 -16.06 -0.03 5.03
CA ALA A 84 -17.43 0.39 5.27
C ALA A 84 -18.04 -0.30 6.52
N GLU A 85 -17.44 -1.41 6.97
CA GLU A 85 -17.71 -2.10 8.23
C GLU A 85 -16.93 -1.49 9.41
#